data_AF-A0A1I8CYE8-F1
#
_entry.id   AF-A0A1I8CYE8-F1
#
_cell.length_a   1.000
_cell.length_b   1.000
_cell.length_c   1.000
_cell.angle_alpha   90.00
_cell.angle_beta   90.00
_cell.angle_gamma   90.00
#
_symmetry.space_group_name_H-M   'P 1'
#
loop_
_entity.id
_entity.type
_entity.pdbx_description
1 polymer ?
#
loop_
_entity_poly.entity_id
_entity_poly.type
_entity_poly.pdbx_seq_one_letter_code
_entity_poly.pdbx_strand_id
1 'polypeptide(L)'
;MAFYKTAPIFEGVGWTSNMLVALLTLTYTILLSYILVYLGLSLIGKDSLITSCSNLFNLHNCFSFEDGKRCGSNVRTTYDYTNPNPYYLPEIGGQGKFLSNISGTSLLDRVGKHYNGSYIPASKDFFHNYLLIKTNSINDTGQINGKLLVELSSSGC
;
A
#
# COMPACT_ATOMS: atom_id res chain seq x y z
N MET A 1 -21.63 -28.59 -23.72
CA MET A 1 -22.04 -27.70 -24.83
C MET A 1 -23.47 -28.05 -25.23
N ALA A 2 -24.47 -27.39 -24.61
CA ALA A 2 -25.88 -27.72 -24.82
C ALA A 2 -26.46 -27.15 -26.14
N PHE A 3 -25.82 -26.12 -26.71
CA PHE A 3 -26.32 -25.37 -27.86
C PHE A 3 -26.29 -26.13 -29.20
N TYR A 4 -25.37 -27.10 -29.37
CA TYR A 4 -25.32 -27.93 -30.58
C TYR A 4 -26.62 -28.72 -30.80
N LYS A 5 -27.33 -29.08 -29.72
CA LYS A 5 -28.56 -29.87 -29.79
C LYS A 5 -29.82 -29.03 -30.02
N THR A 6 -29.80 -27.74 -29.69
CA THR A 6 -30.99 -26.87 -29.74
C THR A 6 -30.99 -25.92 -30.93
N ALA A 7 -29.82 -25.40 -31.32
CA ALA A 7 -29.70 -24.55 -32.50
C ALA A 7 -28.23 -24.49 -32.98
N PRO A 8 -27.85 -25.24 -34.03
CA PRO A 8 -26.46 -25.32 -34.50
C PRO A 8 -25.92 -23.99 -35.03
N ILE A 9 -26.80 -23.07 -35.44
CA ILE A 9 -26.43 -21.71 -35.89
C ILE A 9 -25.78 -20.89 -34.75
N PHE A 10 -26.09 -21.19 -33.48
CA PHE A 10 -25.55 -20.49 -32.31
C PHE A 10 -24.32 -21.17 -31.68
N GLU A 11 -23.69 -22.13 -32.36
CA GLU A 11 -22.48 -22.78 -31.85
C GLU A 11 -21.36 -21.78 -31.53
N GLY A 12 -21.23 -20.73 -32.34
CA GLY A 12 -20.27 -19.64 -32.11
C GLY A 12 -20.44 -18.93 -30.76
N VAL A 13 -21.67 -18.86 -30.22
CA VAL A 13 -21.94 -18.24 -28.90
C VAL A 13 -21.32 -19.06 -27.77
N GLY A 14 -21.24 -20.38 -27.93
CA GLY A 14 -20.56 -21.24 -26.95
C GLY A 14 -19.06 -20.99 -26.89
N TRP A 15 -18.42 -20.81 -28.06
CA TRP A 15 -16.99 -20.55 -28.16
C TRP A 15 -16.61 -19.17 -27.63
N THR A 16 -17.39 -18.14 -27.95
CA THR A 16 -17.15 -16.78 -27.42
C THR A 16 -17.35 -16.71 -25.91
N SER A 17 -18.37 -17.42 -25.38
CA SER A 17 -18.59 -17.53 -23.94
C SER A 17 -17.39 -18.16 -23.23
N ASN A 18 -16.83 -19.25 -23.76
CA ASN A 18 -15.64 -19.88 -23.19
C ASN A 18 -14.42 -18.95 -23.23
N MET A 19 -14.20 -18.22 -24.33
CA MET A 19 -13.11 -17.24 -24.44
C MET A 19 -13.27 -16.12 -23.39
N LEU A 20 -14.49 -15.63 -23.20
CA LEU A 20 -14.79 -14.62 -22.19
C LEU A 20 -14.52 -15.13 -20.77
N VAL A 21 -14.97 -16.35 -20.46
CA VAL A 21 -14.72 -16.98 -19.15
C VAL A 21 -13.21 -17.18 -18.94
N ALA A 22 -12.45 -17.56 -19.95
CA ALA A 22 -11.00 -17.70 -19.84
C ALA A 22 -10.31 -16.37 -19.51
N LEU A 23 -10.67 -15.28 -20.21
CA LEU A 23 -10.13 -13.95 -19.95
C LEU A 23 -10.48 -13.45 -18.54
N LEU A 24 -11.75 -13.61 -18.13
CA LEU A 24 -12.18 -13.27 -16.77
C LEU A 24 -11.37 -14.06 -15.74
N THR A 25 -11.26 -15.38 -15.91
CA THR A 25 -10.51 -16.25 -14.99
C THR A 25 -9.08 -15.75 -14.78
N LEU A 26 -8.36 -15.39 -15.85
CA LEU A 26 -7.00 -14.86 -15.75
C LEU A 26 -6.93 -13.58 -14.90
N THR A 27 -7.82 -12.62 -15.15
CA THR A 27 -7.84 -11.36 -14.38
C THR A 27 -8.22 -11.57 -12.92
N TYR A 28 -9.17 -12.47 -12.64
CA TYR A 28 -9.61 -12.77 -11.29
C TYR A 28 -8.54 -13.52 -10.48
N THR A 29 -7.78 -14.43 -11.10
CA THR A 29 -6.67 -15.11 -10.41
C THR A 29 -5.59 -14.12 -9.96
N ILE A 30 -5.28 -13.10 -10.77
CA ILE A 30 -4.33 -12.04 -10.39
C ILE A 30 -4.86 -11.26 -9.18
N LEU A 31 -6.12 -10.81 -9.21
CA LEU A 31 -6.74 -10.11 -8.08
C LEU A 31 -6.73 -10.96 -6.80
N LEU A 32 -7.07 -12.25 -6.92
CA LEU A 32 -7.07 -13.18 -5.80
C LEU A 32 -5.65 -13.37 -5.22
N SER A 33 -4.63 -13.39 -6.08
CA SER A 33 -3.23 -13.48 -5.64
C SER A 33 -2.83 -12.30 -4.75
N TYR A 34 -3.26 -11.08 -5.09
CA TYR A 34 -3.00 -9.90 -4.26
C TYR A 34 -3.67 -10.00 -2.90
N ILE A 35 -4.94 -10.42 -2.86
CA ILE A 35 -5.67 -10.62 -1.60
C ILE A 35 -4.96 -11.65 -0.71
N LEU A 36 -4.45 -12.75 -1.29
CA LEU A 36 -3.70 -13.76 -0.55
C LEU A 36 -2.39 -13.22 0.02
N VAL A 37 -1.69 -12.32 -0.69
CA VAL A 37 -0.48 -11.65 -0.15
C VAL A 37 -0.84 -10.79 1.05
N TYR A 38 -1.90 -9.96 0.96
CA TYR A 38 -2.36 -9.15 2.10
C TYR A 38 -2.76 -10.01 3.30
N LEU A 39 -3.47 -11.12 3.05
CA LEU A 39 -3.86 -12.07 4.09
C LEU A 39 -2.63 -12.74 4.71
N GLY A 40 -1.67 -13.18 3.89
CA GLY A 40 -0.43 -13.80 4.34
C GLY A 40 0.40 -12.88 5.23
N LEU A 41 0.55 -11.60 4.85
CA LEU A 41 1.23 -10.60 5.67
C LEU A 41 0.54 -10.39 7.03
N SER A 42 -0.79 -10.38 7.03
CA SER A 42 -1.59 -10.25 8.25
C SER A 42 -1.44 -11.47 9.17
N LEU A 43 -1.41 -12.68 8.62
CA LEU A 43 -1.23 -13.93 9.39
C LEU A 43 0.15 -14.06 10.01
N ILE A 44 1.20 -13.54 9.35
CA ILE A 44 2.58 -13.54 9.86
C ILE A 44 2.81 -12.42 10.88
N GLY A 45 1.85 -11.50 11.05
CA GLY A 45 2.00 -10.34 11.94
C GLY A 45 3.00 -9.31 11.41
N LYS A 46 3.13 -9.21 10.08
CA LYS A 46 3.97 -8.21 9.38
C LYS A 46 3.11 -7.09 8.79
N ASP A 47 2.08 -6.69 9.51
CA ASP A 47 1.20 -5.58 9.15
C ASP A 47 1.96 -4.24 9.05
N SER A 48 3.10 -4.11 9.75
CA SER A 48 3.99 -2.95 9.65
C SER A 48 4.50 -2.67 8.24
N LEU A 49 4.60 -3.67 7.35
CA LEU A 49 4.97 -3.41 5.95
C LEU A 49 3.89 -2.62 5.20
N ILE A 50 2.63 -2.79 5.56
CA ILE A 50 1.50 -2.13 4.89
C ILE A 50 1.19 -0.80 5.58
N THR A 51 1.34 -0.77 6.90
CA THR A 51 0.92 0.36 7.71
C THR A 51 2.04 1.36 7.98
N SER A 52 3.31 0.98 7.88
CA SER A 52 4.44 1.86 8.21
C SER A 52 5.05 2.55 6.98
N CYS A 53 5.49 3.78 7.19
CA CYS A 53 6.25 4.55 6.23
C CYS A 53 7.76 4.36 6.35
N SER A 54 8.26 3.58 7.33
CA SER A 54 9.71 3.39 7.52
C SER A 54 10.37 2.38 6.57
N ASN A 55 9.61 1.79 5.63
CA ASN A 55 10.15 0.84 4.65
C ASN A 55 10.92 1.51 3.51
N LEU A 56 11.82 0.77 2.85
CA LEU A 56 12.69 1.31 1.80
C LEU A 56 11.95 1.63 0.50
N PHE A 57 10.80 0.97 0.26
CA PHE A 57 9.98 1.20 -0.92
C PHE A 57 9.07 2.43 -0.81
N ASN A 58 8.97 3.06 0.37
CA ASN A 58 8.10 4.21 0.56
C ASN A 58 8.73 5.48 -0.02
N LEU A 59 7.88 6.37 -0.51
CA LEU A 59 8.30 7.70 -0.95
C LEU A 59 8.44 8.67 0.24
N HIS A 60 9.16 9.77 0.00
CA HIS A 60 9.38 10.82 1.00
C HIS A 60 8.09 11.48 1.48
N ASN A 61 7.01 11.40 0.71
CA ASN A 61 5.70 11.96 1.07
C ASN A 61 4.74 10.93 1.69
N CYS A 62 5.29 9.84 2.22
CA CYS A 62 4.51 8.82 2.89
C CYS A 62 3.90 9.33 4.21
N PHE A 63 2.69 8.89 4.48
CA PHE A 63 1.94 9.17 5.70
C PHE A 63 1.36 7.90 6.32
N SER A 64 1.65 7.66 7.60
CA SER A 64 1.15 6.53 8.38
C SER A 64 0.56 7.00 9.70
N PHE A 65 -0.68 6.59 10.00
CA PHE A 65 -1.32 6.75 11.31
C PHE A 65 -0.71 5.87 12.41
N GLU A 66 -0.24 4.69 12.04
CA GLU A 66 0.23 3.68 12.99
C GLU A 66 1.59 4.08 13.56
N ASP A 67 2.48 4.60 12.71
CA ASP A 67 3.77 5.14 13.14
C ASP A 67 3.59 6.34 14.08
N GLY A 68 2.58 7.18 13.81
CA GLY A 68 2.20 8.30 14.67
C GLY A 68 1.83 7.86 16.09
N LYS A 69 1.05 6.78 16.22
CA LYS A 69 0.66 6.22 17.53
C LYS A 69 1.84 5.54 18.22
N ARG A 70 2.60 4.72 17.46
CA ARG A 70 3.73 3.94 17.98
C ARG A 70 4.84 4.86 18.49
N CYS A 71 5.27 5.84 17.69
CA CYS A 71 6.36 6.74 18.03
C CYS A 71 5.93 7.96 18.87
N GLY A 72 4.65 8.36 18.81
CA GLY A 72 4.10 9.43 19.64
C GLY A 72 4.00 9.09 21.13
N SER A 73 3.99 7.81 21.49
CA SER A 73 3.96 7.33 22.87
C SER A 73 5.23 7.71 23.66
N ASN A 74 6.39 7.74 23.00
CA ASN A 74 7.69 8.02 23.61
C ASN A 74 7.97 9.52 23.83
N VAL A 75 7.20 10.42 23.20
CA VAL A 75 7.46 11.88 23.25
C VAL A 75 6.74 12.59 24.39
N ARG A 76 5.74 11.94 25.01
CA ARG A 76 5.08 12.51 26.20
C ARG A 76 6.03 12.77 27.37
N THR A 77 7.25 12.20 27.34
CA THR A 77 8.23 12.34 28.42
C THR A 77 9.33 13.37 28.16
N THR A 78 9.47 13.93 26.94
CA THR A 78 10.67 14.73 26.59
C THR A 78 10.40 16.09 25.94
N TYR A 79 9.20 16.40 25.45
CA TYR A 79 8.92 17.70 24.83
C TYR A 79 7.80 18.49 25.52
N ASP A 80 8.28 19.58 26.14
CA ASP A 80 7.71 20.91 26.38
C ASP A 80 6.19 21.13 26.22
N TYR A 81 5.62 21.78 27.23
CA TYR A 81 4.21 22.07 27.52
C TYR A 81 3.49 22.98 26.50
N THR A 82 4.08 23.25 25.35
CA THR A 82 3.61 24.28 24.40
C THR A 82 2.72 23.73 23.28
N ASN A 83 2.65 22.41 23.05
CA ASN A 83 1.75 21.84 22.06
C ASN A 83 1.18 20.47 22.47
N PRO A 84 -0.15 20.35 22.72
CA PRO A 84 -0.72 19.17 23.36
C PRO A 84 -0.74 17.90 22.51
N ASN A 85 -0.37 17.94 21.21
CA ASN A 85 -0.40 16.77 20.32
C ASN A 85 0.71 16.82 19.24
N PRO A 86 1.98 16.50 19.55
CA PRO A 86 3.01 16.28 18.54
C PRO A 86 2.70 15.02 17.74
N TYR A 87 2.81 15.09 16.42
CA TYR A 87 2.62 13.94 15.53
C TYR A 87 3.95 13.53 14.91
N TYR A 88 4.27 12.23 14.94
CA TYR A 88 5.48 11.68 14.31
C TYR A 88 5.27 11.50 12.81
N LEU A 89 6.08 12.19 12.01
CA LEU A 89 6.21 11.92 10.58
C LEU A 89 7.44 11.03 10.37
N PRO A 90 7.27 9.73 10.09
CA PRO A 90 8.37 8.88 9.67
C PRO A 90 8.97 9.37 8.34
N GLU A 91 10.29 9.60 8.28
CA GLU A 91 11.00 9.73 7.00
C GLU A 91 11.59 8.36 6.57
N ILE A 92 12.03 8.27 5.32
CA ILE A 92 12.59 7.05 4.73
C ILE A 92 13.78 6.57 5.58
N GLY A 93 13.76 5.29 5.98
CA GLY A 93 14.85 4.69 6.76
C GLY A 93 14.70 4.81 8.28
N GLY A 94 13.53 5.24 8.78
CA GLY A 94 13.16 5.14 10.20
C GLY A 94 13.52 6.36 11.05
N GLN A 95 14.17 7.39 10.50
CA GLN A 95 14.35 8.66 11.22
C GLN A 95 13.17 9.57 10.89
N GLY A 96 12.29 9.81 11.85
CA GLY A 96 11.14 10.68 11.65
C GLY A 96 11.23 11.99 12.42
N LYS A 97 10.44 12.97 12.00
CA LYS A 97 10.37 14.30 12.61
C LYS A 97 9.03 14.51 13.31
N PHE A 98 9.08 15.05 14.51
CA PHE A 98 7.85 15.46 15.20
C PHE A 98 7.34 16.80 14.67
N LEU A 99 6.09 16.83 14.25
CA LEU A 99 5.36 18.05 13.93
C LEU A 99 4.87 18.71 15.21
N SER A 100 5.64 19.64 15.75
CA SER A 100 5.30 20.42 16.94
C SER A 100 4.92 21.87 16.67
N ASN A 101 4.99 22.37 15.42
CA ASN A 101 4.82 23.81 15.14
C ASN A 101 3.98 24.14 13.89
N ILE A 102 3.09 23.24 13.46
CA ILE A 102 2.18 23.52 12.34
C ILE A 102 0.81 23.88 12.89
N SER A 103 0.37 25.11 12.61
CA SER A 103 -0.98 25.59 12.90
C SER A 103 -2.00 24.82 12.06
N GLY A 104 -2.78 23.96 12.71
CA GLY A 104 -3.83 23.17 12.06
C GLY A 104 -4.73 22.50 13.11
N THR A 105 -6.03 22.53 12.86
CA THR A 105 -7.04 21.95 13.77
C THR A 105 -7.14 20.44 13.62
N SER A 106 -6.85 19.90 12.43
CA SER A 106 -6.87 18.47 12.14
C SER A 106 -5.47 17.97 11.77
N LEU A 107 -5.22 16.68 12.04
CA LEU A 107 -3.97 16.01 11.71
C LEU A 107 -3.72 15.98 10.19
N LEU A 108 -4.78 15.79 9.40
CA LEU A 108 -4.71 15.83 7.93
C LEU A 108 -4.34 17.22 7.41
N ASP A 109 -4.82 18.30 8.04
CA ASP A 109 -4.42 19.67 7.68
C ASP A 109 -2.92 19.91 7.98
N ARG A 110 -2.43 19.40 9.11
CA ARG A 110 -1.00 19.51 9.46
C ARG A 110 -0.09 18.74 8.50
N VAL A 111 -0.47 17.51 8.17
CA VAL A 111 0.25 16.65 7.21
C VAL A 111 0.17 17.24 5.80
N GLY A 112 -1.00 17.75 5.41
CA GLY A 112 -1.21 18.47 4.17
C GLY A 112 -0.31 19.68 4.05
N LYS A 113 -0.20 20.51 5.10
CA LYS A 113 0.73 21.65 5.11
C LYS A 113 2.19 21.23 5.05
N HIS A 114 2.57 20.14 5.73
CA HIS A 114 3.94 19.63 5.69
C HIS A 114 4.35 19.18 4.29
N TYR A 115 3.49 18.42 3.61
CA TYR A 115 3.76 17.89 2.27
C TYR A 115 3.21 18.75 1.13
N ASN A 116 2.85 20.01 1.40
CA ASN A 116 2.28 20.94 0.42
C ASN A 116 1.10 20.33 -0.38
N GLY A 117 0.24 19.57 0.30
CA GLY A 117 -0.94 18.89 -0.25
C GLY A 117 -0.67 17.56 -0.95
N SER A 118 0.59 17.18 -1.16
CA SER A 118 0.97 15.97 -1.90
C SER A 118 1.46 14.85 -0.97
N TYR A 119 0.56 14.29 -0.15
CA TYR A 119 0.87 13.14 0.72
C TYR A 119 0.27 11.84 0.18
N ILE A 120 0.92 10.71 0.47
CA ILE A 120 0.48 9.38 0.06
C ILE A 120 0.38 8.49 1.30
N PRO A 121 -0.73 7.78 1.54
CA PRO A 121 -0.82 6.88 2.68
C PRO A 121 0.06 5.64 2.46
N ALA A 122 0.68 5.13 3.54
CA ALA A 122 1.59 3.96 3.52
C ALA A 122 1.00 2.75 2.79
N SER A 123 -0.29 2.46 2.98
CA SER A 123 -0.96 1.33 2.34
C SER A 123 -1.07 1.47 0.81
N LYS A 124 -1.24 2.71 0.32
CA LYS A 124 -1.24 3.02 -1.11
C LYS A 124 0.17 2.91 -1.69
N ASP A 125 1.16 3.34 -0.91
CA ASP A 125 2.57 3.28 -1.29
C ASP A 125 3.05 1.82 -1.43
N PHE A 126 2.72 0.99 -0.44
CA PHE A 126 2.91 -0.47 -0.49
C PHE A 126 2.26 -1.09 -1.74
N PHE A 127 1.00 -0.74 -2.04
CA PHE A 127 0.33 -1.31 -3.20
C PHE A 127 1.01 -0.93 -4.53
N HIS A 128 1.41 0.33 -4.71
CA HIS A 128 1.96 0.80 -5.98
C HIS A 128 3.43 0.48 -6.17
N ASN A 129 4.25 0.62 -5.13
CA ASN A 129 5.71 0.53 -5.25
C ASN A 129 6.26 -0.83 -4.81
N TYR A 130 5.53 -1.57 -3.99
CA TYR A 130 5.94 -2.91 -3.56
C TYR A 130 5.18 -4.02 -4.30
N LEU A 131 3.84 -3.94 -4.37
CA LEU A 131 3.00 -5.02 -4.90
C LEU A 131 2.83 -4.97 -6.43
N LEU A 132 2.47 -3.80 -6.97
CA LEU A 132 2.18 -3.63 -8.41
C LEU A 132 3.42 -3.38 -9.26
N ILE A 133 4.48 -2.79 -8.68
CA ILE A 133 5.70 -2.33 -9.37
C ILE A 133 5.37 -1.74 -10.74
N LYS A 134 4.81 -0.53 -10.72
CA LYS A 134 4.36 0.11 -11.95
C LYS A 134 5.54 0.35 -12.90
N THR A 135 5.43 -0.15 -14.12
CA THR A 135 6.35 0.18 -15.21
C THR A 135 5.87 1.39 -15.99
N ASN A 136 6.79 2.07 -16.67
CA ASN A 136 6.48 3.30 -17.40
C ASN A 136 5.74 3.04 -18.73
N SER A 137 5.72 1.80 -19.22
CA SER A 137 5.07 1.45 -20.49
C SER A 137 4.58 0.01 -20.52
N ILE A 138 3.56 -0.27 -21.35
CA ILE A 138 3.03 -1.62 -21.58
C ILE A 138 4.08 -2.54 -22.24
N ASN A 139 5.03 -1.96 -22.98
CA ASN A 139 6.14 -2.70 -23.61
C ASN A 139 7.23 -3.09 -22.62
N ASP A 140 7.21 -2.53 -21.41
CA ASP A 140 8.11 -2.87 -20.33
C ASP A 140 7.28 -3.58 -19.26
N THR A 141 7.25 -4.91 -19.29
CA THR A 141 6.51 -5.71 -18.30
C THR A 141 7.24 -5.79 -16.96
N GLY A 142 8.39 -5.13 -16.81
CA GLY A 142 9.17 -5.12 -15.58
C GLY A 142 9.78 -6.49 -15.26
N GLN A 143 10.50 -6.57 -14.15
CA GLN A 143 11.05 -7.83 -13.64
C GLN A 143 10.11 -8.44 -12.61
N ILE A 144 9.92 -9.76 -12.65
CA ILE A 144 9.20 -10.51 -11.62
C ILE A 144 10.01 -10.39 -10.32
N ASN A 145 9.55 -9.55 -9.40
CA ASN A 145 10.31 -9.21 -8.22
C ASN A 145 10.03 -10.21 -7.08
N GLY A 146 10.97 -11.13 -6.84
CA GLY A 146 10.96 -12.07 -5.72
C GLY A 146 11.30 -11.45 -4.35
N LYS A 147 11.25 -10.11 -4.20
CA LYS A 147 11.61 -9.39 -2.96
C LYS A 147 10.68 -9.60 -1.76
N LEU A 148 9.82 -10.61 -1.81
CA LEU A 148 8.85 -10.94 -0.74
C LEU A 148 9.49 -11.43 0.57
N LEU A 149 10.82 -11.52 0.66
CA LEU A 149 11.49 -12.19 1.79
C LEU A 149 12.48 -11.38 2.63
N VAL A 150 12.92 -10.17 2.26
CA VAL A 150 13.91 -9.46 3.09
C VAL A 150 13.69 -7.96 3.10
N GLU A 151 12.79 -7.49 3.95
CA GLU A 151 12.97 -6.22 4.66
C GLU A 151 12.68 -6.49 6.14
N LEU A 152 13.75 -6.63 6.91
CA LEU A 152 13.74 -6.90 8.34
C LEU A 152 14.69 -5.92 9.02
N SER A 153 14.54 -4.62 8.80
CA SER A 153 15.27 -3.61 9.58
C SER A 153 14.82 -2.19 9.22
N SER A 154 13.88 -1.67 9.99
CA SER A 154 13.90 -0.30 10.55
C SER A 154 12.52 0.04 11.12
N SER A 155 12.00 -0.83 12.01
CA SER A 155 10.96 -0.41 12.95
C SER A 155 11.65 0.27 14.13
N GLY A 156 12.37 1.36 13.86
CA GLY A 156 12.91 2.25 14.87
C GLY A 156 12.11 3.54 14.83
N CYS A 157 11.42 3.83 15.92
CA CYS A 157 11.39 5.20 16.43
C CYS A 157 12.71 5.36 17.21
#